data_AF-A0A2D9ZZ75-F1
#
_entry.id   AF-A0A2D9ZZ75-F1
#
_cell.length_a   1.000
_cell.length_b   1.000
_cell.length_c   1.000
_cell.angle_alpha   90.00
_cell.angle_beta   90.00
_cell.angle_gamma   90.00
#
_symmetry.space_group_name_H-M   'P 1'
#
loop_
_entity.id
_entity.type
_entity.pdbx_description
1 polymer ?
#
loop_
_entity_poly.entity_id
_entity_poly.type
_entity_poly.pdbx_seq_one_letter_code
_entity_poly.pdbx_strand_id
1 'polypeptide(L)'
;MPAHALVVLCPKRPDLAGQPLLGHVAWGFELPHGDWMIGAVEGDGWHQGNGFNGFWSERVPDLGQALRHFSQMAYHQAEYNQYKLLTMTPNVYPDPDGAMQVMKWVSGQKYELFGRNSMNSAYDILRAFSRGGNYNHQVLPSPDLNWIPNGWFNAIKVPDQDYRYLPVPVHAFQSATEAVASEDTLPGVEPLFPSWRDPASAEYVPVDAEAAEKAEKSEVSVPEPADA
;
A
#
# COMPACT_ATOMS: atom_id res chain seq x y z
N MET A 1 -10.61 -15.71 -13.44
CA MET A 1 -9.50 -15.85 -12.48
C MET A 1 -9.82 -14.99 -11.28
N PRO A 2 -9.40 -15.33 -10.05
CA PRO A 2 -9.58 -14.44 -8.91
C PRO A 2 -8.82 -13.13 -9.15
N ALA A 3 -9.39 -12.01 -8.72
CA ALA A 3 -8.71 -10.72 -8.80
C ALA A 3 -7.62 -10.62 -7.73
N HIS A 4 -6.61 -9.80 -7.99
CA HIS A 4 -5.47 -9.65 -7.08
C HIS A 4 -5.31 -8.23 -6.56
N ALA A 5 -4.65 -8.14 -5.41
CA ALA A 5 -4.08 -6.92 -4.86
C ALA A 5 -2.62 -7.16 -4.46
N LEU A 6 -1.89 -6.09 -4.20
CA LEU A 6 -0.52 -6.15 -3.71
C LEU A 6 -0.33 -5.17 -2.56
N VAL A 7 0.50 -5.57 -1.61
CA VAL A 7 1.11 -4.68 -0.62
C VAL A 7 2.61 -4.73 -0.84
N VAL A 8 3.25 -3.57 -0.93
CA VAL A 8 4.70 -3.44 -1.10
C VAL A 8 5.29 -2.79 0.13
N LEU A 9 6.44 -3.26 0.57
CA LEU A 9 7.12 -2.76 1.75
C LEU A 9 8.48 -2.17 1.37
N CYS A 10 8.72 -0.96 1.86
CA CYS A 10 10.04 -0.41 2.08
C CYS A 10 10.39 -0.62 3.56
N PRO A 11 11.32 -1.53 3.91
CA PRO A 11 11.54 -1.90 5.30
C PRO A 11 12.37 -0.89 6.09
N LYS A 12 13.15 -0.05 5.39
CA LYS A 12 14.07 0.93 5.99
C LYS A 12 13.75 2.31 5.46
N ARG A 13 13.69 3.31 6.35
CA ARG A 13 13.68 4.72 5.96
C ARG A 13 15.09 5.29 6.12
N PRO A 14 15.60 6.11 5.20
CA PRO A 14 16.77 6.94 5.49
C PRO A 14 16.39 7.97 6.58
N ASP A 15 16.94 7.80 7.77
CA ASP A 15 17.12 8.80 8.83
C ASP A 15 15.96 9.76 9.21
N LEU A 16 14.85 9.22 9.72
CA LEU A 16 14.08 9.97 10.73
C LEU A 16 14.64 9.64 12.13
N ALA A 17 15.61 10.43 12.59
CA ALA A 17 16.12 10.45 13.96
C ALA A 17 16.62 9.10 14.55
N GLY A 18 17.30 8.27 13.75
CA GLY A 18 17.85 7.00 14.24
C GLY A 18 16.80 5.94 14.56
N GLN A 19 15.61 6.01 13.93
CA GLN A 19 14.57 4.96 14.01
C GLN A 19 14.55 4.12 12.72
N PRO A 20 15.46 3.12 12.57
CA PRO A 20 15.63 2.31 11.36
C PRO A 20 14.44 1.39 11.03
N LEU A 21 13.33 1.44 11.78
CA LEU A 21 12.23 0.49 11.73
C LEU A 21 10.92 1.05 11.16
N LEU A 22 10.83 2.35 10.88
CA LEU A 22 9.55 2.95 10.49
C LEU A 22 9.12 2.63 9.06
N GLY A 23 10.02 2.24 8.15
CA GLY A 23 9.66 1.82 6.77
C GLY A 23 8.61 2.69 6.07
N HIS A 24 7.90 2.11 5.11
CA HIS A 24 6.60 2.57 4.59
C HIS A 24 6.00 1.49 3.68
N VAL A 25 4.70 1.59 3.38
CA VAL A 25 4.00 0.63 2.52
C VAL A 25 3.29 1.31 1.36
N ALA A 26 3.28 0.61 0.22
CA ALA A 26 2.47 0.95 -0.94
C ALA A 26 1.42 -0.13 -1.20
N TRP A 27 0.48 0.18 -2.08
CA TRP A 27 -0.62 -0.70 -2.44
C TRP A 27 -0.75 -0.82 -3.96
N GLY A 28 -1.46 -1.86 -4.41
CA GLY A 28 -1.94 -1.98 -5.78
C GLY A 28 -3.13 -2.93 -5.87
N PHE A 29 -3.97 -2.79 -6.89
CA PHE A 29 -5.08 -3.71 -7.16
C PHE A 29 -5.37 -3.84 -8.66
N GLU A 30 -5.85 -5.00 -9.04
CA GLU A 30 -6.18 -5.37 -10.41
C GLU A 30 -7.53 -4.75 -10.85
N LEU A 31 -7.54 -4.15 -12.04
CA LEU A 31 -8.71 -3.61 -12.72
C LEU A 31 -9.35 -4.69 -13.63
N PRO A 32 -10.63 -4.54 -14.04
CA PRO A 32 -11.35 -5.56 -14.80
C PRO A 32 -10.71 -6.00 -16.14
N HIS A 33 -9.79 -5.20 -16.68
CA HIS A 33 -9.09 -5.45 -17.95
C HIS A 33 -7.67 -5.99 -17.79
N GLY A 34 -7.24 -6.31 -16.56
CA GLY A 34 -5.89 -6.83 -16.26
C GLY A 34 -4.85 -5.76 -15.95
N ASP A 35 -5.18 -4.49 -16.22
CA ASP A 35 -4.42 -3.34 -15.74
C ASP A 35 -4.39 -3.28 -14.21
N TRP A 36 -3.44 -2.56 -13.66
CA TRP A 36 -3.27 -2.38 -12.23
C TRP A 36 -3.35 -0.90 -11.88
N MET A 37 -4.06 -0.59 -10.80
CA MET A 37 -3.91 0.68 -10.11
C MET A 37 -2.87 0.50 -9.01
N ILE A 38 -1.88 1.38 -8.92
CA ILE A 38 -0.83 1.35 -7.90
C ILE A 38 -0.66 2.73 -7.25
N GLY A 39 -0.12 2.78 -6.04
CA GLY A 39 0.18 4.06 -5.40
C GLY A 39 0.69 3.94 -3.96
N ALA A 40 1.00 5.10 -3.38
CA ALA A 40 1.44 5.23 -1.99
C ALA A 40 1.15 6.64 -1.44
N VAL A 41 1.46 6.86 -0.16
CA VAL A 41 1.40 8.17 0.51
C VAL A 41 2.80 8.68 0.91
N GLU A 42 3.83 8.11 0.30
CA GLU A 42 5.23 8.53 0.43
C GLU A 42 5.88 8.61 -0.96
N GLY A 43 5.29 9.43 -1.84
CA GLY A 43 5.77 9.66 -3.21
C GLY A 43 6.93 10.66 -3.34
N ASP A 44 7.15 11.09 -4.58
CA ASP A 44 8.21 12.04 -4.90
C ASP A 44 8.05 13.36 -4.12
N GLY A 45 9.14 13.85 -3.55
CA GLY A 45 9.15 15.04 -2.70
C GLY A 45 8.49 14.91 -1.32
N TRP A 46 8.04 13.72 -0.88
CA TRP A 46 7.46 13.56 0.47
C TRP A 46 8.47 13.94 1.58
N HIS A 47 9.76 13.62 1.36
CA HIS A 47 10.88 13.99 2.25
C HIS A 47 11.17 15.49 2.25
N GLN A 48 10.71 16.23 1.24
CA GLN A 48 10.83 17.69 1.11
C GLN A 48 9.56 18.43 1.56
N GLY A 49 8.56 17.69 2.07
CA GLY A 49 7.34 18.28 2.60
C GLY A 49 6.41 18.86 1.54
N ASN A 50 6.13 18.14 0.44
CA ASN A 50 5.20 18.59 -0.61
C ASN A 50 3.75 18.90 -0.16
N GLY A 51 3.44 18.74 1.14
CA GLY A 51 2.56 19.67 1.84
C GLY A 51 1.34 19.07 2.52
N PHE A 52 0.99 17.80 2.24
CA PHE A 52 -0.21 17.21 2.84
C PHE A 52 -0.09 15.72 3.17
N ASN A 53 0.18 14.85 2.19
CA ASN A 53 0.35 13.42 2.44
C ASN A 53 1.20 12.65 1.41
N GLY A 54 1.98 13.31 0.54
CA GLY A 54 2.83 12.62 -0.43
C GLY A 54 2.11 11.64 -1.37
N PHE A 55 0.78 11.73 -1.49
CA PHE A 55 -0.03 10.79 -2.24
C PHE A 55 0.31 10.80 -3.72
N TRP A 56 0.41 9.62 -4.30
CA TRP A 56 0.46 9.41 -5.74
C TRP A 56 -0.25 8.11 -6.10
N SER A 57 -0.73 8.04 -7.33
CA SER A 57 -1.31 6.84 -7.90
C SER A 57 -1.13 6.81 -9.40
N GLU A 58 -0.94 5.63 -9.97
CA GLU A 58 -0.73 5.41 -11.40
C GLU A 58 -1.45 4.15 -11.86
N ARG A 59 -2.01 4.19 -13.07
CA ARG A 59 -2.49 3.00 -13.76
C ARG A 59 -1.37 2.43 -14.62
N VAL A 60 -1.08 1.15 -14.45
CA VAL A 60 -0.07 0.42 -15.22
C VAL A 60 -0.68 -0.81 -15.92
N PRO A 61 -0.13 -1.27 -17.06
CA PRO A 61 -0.76 -2.30 -17.88
C PRO A 61 -0.89 -3.69 -17.24
N ASP A 62 0.02 -4.06 -16.34
CA ASP A 62 0.05 -5.40 -15.76
C ASP A 62 0.86 -5.43 -14.44
N LEU A 63 0.79 -6.57 -13.74
CA LEU A 63 1.54 -6.80 -12.50
C LEU A 63 3.05 -6.64 -12.70
N GLY A 64 3.60 -7.08 -13.83
CA GLY A 64 5.03 -6.96 -14.12
C GLY A 64 5.48 -5.49 -14.19
N GLN A 65 4.67 -4.62 -14.81
CA GLN A 65 4.87 -3.18 -14.84
C GLN A 65 4.72 -2.55 -13.45
N ALA A 66 3.74 -2.98 -12.65
CA ALA A 66 3.58 -2.54 -11.25
C ALA A 66 4.84 -2.85 -10.42
N LEU A 67 5.32 -4.09 -10.46
CA LEU A 67 6.52 -4.51 -9.72
C LEU A 67 7.78 -3.78 -10.20
N ARG A 68 7.91 -3.54 -11.51
CA ARG A 68 8.99 -2.72 -12.06
C ARG A 68 8.94 -1.28 -11.57
N HIS A 69 7.76 -0.65 -11.58
CA HIS A 69 7.57 0.71 -11.10
C HIS A 69 8.04 0.83 -9.64
N PHE A 70 7.56 -0.04 -8.74
CA PHE A 70 8.00 -0.03 -7.35
C PHE A 70 9.49 -0.30 -7.17
N SER A 71 10.10 -1.17 -7.99
CA SER A 71 11.56 -1.37 -7.93
C SER A 71 12.36 -0.11 -8.29
N GLN A 72 11.85 0.71 -9.21
CA GLN A 72 12.52 1.94 -9.66
C GLN A 72 12.39 3.09 -8.67
N MET A 73 11.43 3.02 -7.74
CA MET A 73 11.25 4.01 -6.66
C MET A 73 12.47 4.10 -5.72
N ALA A 74 13.39 3.12 -5.74
CA ALA A 74 14.70 3.25 -5.10
C ALA A 74 15.46 4.51 -5.56
N TYR A 75 15.34 4.90 -6.83
CA TYR A 75 15.97 6.12 -7.35
C TYR A 75 15.28 7.42 -6.88
N HIS A 76 14.12 7.30 -6.24
CA HIS A 76 13.33 8.39 -5.68
C HIS A 76 13.34 8.38 -4.14
N GLN A 77 14.30 7.69 -3.52
CA GLN A 77 14.44 7.55 -2.06
C GLN A 77 13.24 6.84 -1.38
N ALA A 78 12.51 6.04 -2.14
CA ALA A 78 11.40 5.21 -1.68
C ALA A 78 11.71 3.74 -2.01
N GLU A 79 12.73 3.19 -1.32
CA GLU A 79 13.35 1.88 -1.57
C GLU A 79 12.46 0.69 -1.19
N TYR A 80 11.35 0.51 -1.89
CA TYR A 80 10.58 -0.72 -1.82
C TYR A 80 11.46 -1.91 -2.26
N ASN A 81 11.37 -3.02 -1.53
CA ASN A 81 12.20 -4.20 -1.86
C ASN A 81 11.44 -5.52 -1.86
N GLN A 82 10.23 -5.57 -1.28
CA GLN A 82 9.46 -6.80 -1.15
C GLN A 82 7.97 -6.54 -1.24
N TYR A 83 7.23 -7.54 -1.70
CA TYR A 83 5.79 -7.45 -1.84
C TYR A 83 5.10 -8.75 -1.42
N LYS A 84 3.82 -8.61 -1.07
CA LYS A 84 2.87 -9.71 -0.89
C LYS A 84 1.77 -9.57 -1.93
N LEU A 85 1.57 -10.62 -2.72
CA LEU A 85 0.42 -10.74 -3.60
C LEU A 85 -0.77 -11.28 -2.79
N LEU A 86 -1.89 -10.59 -2.85
CA LEU A 86 -3.12 -10.93 -2.18
C LEU A 86 -4.11 -11.44 -3.22
N THR A 87 -4.59 -12.67 -3.04
CA THR A 87 -5.63 -13.25 -3.90
C THR A 87 -6.99 -13.06 -3.25
N MET A 88 -7.96 -12.58 -4.02
CA MET A 88 -9.33 -12.41 -3.55
C MET A 88 -9.89 -13.74 -3.03
N THR A 89 -10.53 -13.71 -1.86
CA THR A 89 -11.19 -14.91 -1.30
C THR A 89 -12.32 -15.38 -2.24
N PRO A 90 -12.53 -16.69 -2.44
CA PRO A 90 -13.62 -17.18 -3.28
C PRO A 90 -14.98 -16.62 -2.85
N ASN A 91 -15.83 -16.32 -3.83
CA ASN A 91 -17.15 -15.70 -3.67
C ASN A 91 -17.14 -14.23 -3.18
N VAL A 92 -15.98 -13.61 -3.05
CA VAL A 92 -15.85 -12.17 -2.90
C VAL A 92 -15.60 -11.57 -4.28
N TYR A 93 -16.43 -10.59 -4.65
CA TYR A 93 -16.27 -9.87 -5.92
C TYR A 93 -15.42 -8.62 -5.69
N PRO A 94 -14.40 -8.36 -6.53
CA PRO A 94 -13.61 -7.14 -6.44
C PRO A 94 -14.49 -5.90 -6.67
N ASP A 95 -14.11 -4.79 -6.04
CA ASP A 95 -14.76 -3.49 -6.15
C ASP A 95 -13.73 -2.39 -6.50
N PRO A 96 -13.24 -2.35 -7.75
CA PRO A 96 -12.28 -1.35 -8.19
C PRO A 96 -12.81 0.08 -8.02
N ASP A 97 -14.09 0.31 -8.31
CA ASP A 97 -14.70 1.64 -8.21
C ASP A 97 -14.74 2.11 -6.75
N GLY A 98 -15.17 1.26 -5.82
CA GLY A 98 -15.11 1.56 -4.38
C GLY A 98 -13.69 1.82 -3.90
N ALA A 99 -12.70 1.08 -4.41
CA ALA A 99 -11.30 1.32 -4.10
C ALA A 99 -10.83 2.70 -4.60
N MET A 100 -11.17 3.09 -5.84
CA MET A 100 -10.84 4.41 -6.37
C MET A 100 -11.51 5.56 -5.61
N GLN A 101 -12.77 5.39 -5.18
CA GLN A 101 -13.47 6.39 -4.37
C GLN A 101 -12.80 6.56 -2.98
N VAL A 102 -12.34 5.46 -2.37
CA VAL A 102 -11.57 5.52 -1.12
C VAL A 102 -10.17 6.09 -1.36
N MET A 103 -9.51 5.79 -2.48
CA MET A 103 -8.26 6.45 -2.88
C MET A 103 -8.44 7.97 -2.98
N LYS A 104 -9.52 8.45 -3.60
CA LYS A 104 -9.84 9.88 -3.69
C LYS A 104 -10.02 10.50 -2.31
N TRP A 105 -10.68 9.79 -1.40
CA TRP A 105 -10.81 10.23 -0.03
C TRP A 105 -9.46 10.26 0.72
N VAL A 106 -8.60 9.27 0.50
CA VAL A 106 -7.23 9.22 1.07
C VAL A 106 -6.37 10.36 0.53
N SER A 107 -6.41 10.66 -0.77
CA SER A 107 -5.63 11.74 -1.38
C SER A 107 -5.97 13.11 -0.77
N GLY A 108 -7.18 13.26 -0.24
CA GLY A 108 -7.67 14.44 0.46
C GLY A 108 -7.43 14.47 1.97
N GLN A 109 -6.60 13.58 2.53
CA GLN A 109 -6.25 13.58 3.97
C GLN A 109 -4.80 13.97 4.24
N LYS A 110 -4.56 14.62 5.39
CA LYS A 110 -3.21 14.90 5.88
C LYS A 110 -2.58 13.61 6.41
N TYR A 111 -1.27 13.43 6.20
CA TYR A 111 -0.52 12.33 6.78
C TYR A 111 -0.32 12.54 8.30
N GLU A 112 -0.58 11.50 9.09
CA GLU A 112 -0.28 11.45 10.52
C GLU A 112 0.46 10.15 10.84
N LEU A 113 1.48 10.23 11.69
CA LEU A 113 2.30 9.06 12.04
C LEU A 113 1.46 7.92 12.63
N PHE A 114 0.45 8.27 13.43
CA PHE A 114 -0.48 7.33 14.04
C PHE A 114 -1.86 7.48 13.39
N GLY A 115 -2.43 6.38 12.93
CA GLY A 115 -3.84 6.32 12.53
C GLY A 115 -4.20 6.88 11.15
N ARG A 116 -3.35 7.69 10.53
CA ARG A 116 -3.49 8.21 9.14
C ARG A 116 -2.14 8.18 8.39
N ASN A 117 -1.46 7.03 8.45
CA ASN A 117 -0.18 6.76 7.77
C ASN A 117 -0.36 5.85 6.54
N SER A 118 0.75 5.41 5.93
CA SER A 118 0.71 4.51 4.76
C SER A 118 0.00 3.19 4.98
N MET A 119 0.11 2.59 6.16
CA MET A 119 -0.59 1.34 6.43
C MET A 119 -2.10 1.57 6.51
N ASN A 120 -2.54 2.65 7.17
CA ASN A 120 -3.97 3.00 7.22
C ASN A 120 -4.52 3.28 5.83
N SER A 121 -3.78 4.02 5.00
CA SER A 121 -4.15 4.30 3.60
C SER A 121 -4.25 3.02 2.77
N ALA A 122 -3.21 2.17 2.79
CA ALA A 122 -3.21 0.89 2.08
C ALA A 122 -4.34 -0.03 2.57
N TYR A 123 -4.54 -0.12 3.88
CA TYR A 123 -5.63 -0.89 4.48
C TYR A 123 -7.00 -0.41 4.00
N ASP A 124 -7.28 0.89 4.05
CA ASP A 124 -8.59 1.43 3.67
C ASP A 124 -8.88 1.15 2.18
N ILE A 125 -7.90 1.39 1.29
CA ILE A 125 -8.04 1.15 -0.16
C ILE A 125 -8.25 -0.33 -0.46
N LEU A 126 -7.43 -1.21 0.13
CA LEU A 126 -7.52 -2.65 -0.11
C LEU A 126 -8.76 -3.29 0.55
N ARG A 127 -9.21 -2.74 1.68
CA ARG A 127 -10.48 -3.17 2.30
C ARG A 127 -11.66 -2.81 1.42
N ALA A 128 -11.65 -1.63 0.80
CA ALA A 128 -12.66 -1.22 -0.17
C ALA A 128 -12.68 -2.16 -1.38
N PHE A 129 -11.51 -2.42 -2.00
CA PHE A 129 -11.38 -3.30 -3.16
C PHE A 129 -11.93 -4.71 -2.94
N SER A 130 -11.79 -5.26 -1.73
CA SER A 130 -12.21 -6.62 -1.39
C SER A 130 -13.48 -6.68 -0.55
N ARG A 131 -14.25 -5.58 -0.49
CA ARG A 131 -15.52 -5.49 0.24
C ARG A 131 -15.41 -6.03 1.67
N GLY A 132 -14.45 -5.50 2.43
CA GLY A 132 -14.22 -5.88 3.82
C GLY A 132 -12.83 -6.46 4.12
N GLY A 133 -11.88 -6.42 3.18
CA GLY A 133 -10.51 -6.88 3.42
C GLY A 133 -10.31 -8.38 3.18
N ASN A 134 -11.17 -9.04 2.41
CA ASN A 134 -11.20 -10.50 2.31
C ASN A 134 -10.21 -11.05 1.29
N TYR A 135 -9.00 -11.41 1.74
CA TYR A 135 -7.94 -11.98 0.92
C TYR A 135 -7.44 -13.31 1.48
N ASN A 136 -7.09 -14.25 0.62
CA ASN A 136 -6.46 -15.53 1.03
C ASN A 136 -7.23 -16.27 2.14
N HIS A 137 -8.57 -16.21 2.12
CA HIS A 137 -9.47 -16.76 3.16
C HIS A 137 -9.35 -16.11 4.55
N GLN A 138 -8.80 -14.90 4.62
CA GLN A 138 -8.62 -14.14 5.85
C GLN A 138 -9.04 -12.68 5.65
N VAL A 139 -9.31 -12.00 6.76
CA VAL A 139 -9.51 -10.55 6.75
C VAL A 139 -8.16 -9.88 6.91
N LEU A 140 -7.87 -8.89 6.07
CA LEU A 140 -6.67 -8.08 6.14
C LEU A 140 -6.55 -7.50 7.57
N PRO A 141 -5.41 -7.67 8.25
CA PRO A 141 -5.25 -7.19 9.62
C PRO A 141 -5.33 -5.66 9.65
N SER A 142 -5.99 -5.12 10.68
CA SER A 142 -5.98 -3.67 10.90
C SER A 142 -4.55 -3.20 11.26
N PRO A 143 -4.06 -2.10 10.65
CA PRO A 143 -2.81 -1.44 11.04
C PRO A 143 -2.75 -1.06 12.51
N ASP A 144 -3.89 -0.84 13.15
CA ASP A 144 -3.95 -0.39 14.55
C ASP A 144 -3.47 -1.49 15.53
N LEU A 145 -3.42 -2.75 15.09
CA LEU A 145 -2.84 -3.86 15.86
C LEU A 145 -1.31 -3.98 15.72
N ASN A 146 -0.71 -3.32 14.72
CA ASN A 146 0.73 -3.26 14.47
C ASN A 146 1.06 -1.96 13.75
N TRP A 147 1.28 -0.88 14.50
CA TRP A 147 1.47 0.46 13.94
C TRP A 147 2.84 0.67 13.25
N ILE A 148 3.71 -0.34 13.23
CA ILE A 148 4.99 -0.29 12.52
C ILE A 148 4.82 -0.98 11.15
N PRO A 149 5.14 -0.34 10.02
CA PRO A 149 4.96 -0.89 8.66
C PRO A 149 5.46 -2.31 8.46
N ASN A 150 6.65 -2.62 8.97
CA ASN A 150 7.19 -3.97 8.92
C ASN A 150 6.35 -4.98 9.72
N GLY A 151 5.87 -4.59 10.91
CA GLY A 151 5.02 -5.42 11.75
C GLY A 151 3.66 -5.69 11.10
N TRP A 152 3.01 -4.65 10.58
CA TRP A 152 1.75 -4.81 9.84
C TRP A 152 1.92 -5.70 8.62
N PHE A 153 2.95 -5.44 7.81
CA PHE A 153 3.26 -6.27 6.64
C PHE A 153 3.45 -7.74 7.04
N ASN A 154 4.16 -8.04 8.13
CA ASN A 154 4.37 -9.41 8.64
C ASN A 154 3.08 -10.08 9.16
N ALA A 155 2.14 -9.30 9.67
CA ALA A 155 0.84 -9.79 10.11
C ALA A 155 -0.04 -10.28 8.93
N ILE A 156 0.12 -9.69 7.73
CA ILE A 156 -0.58 -10.12 6.52
C ILE A 156 -0.09 -11.53 6.13
N LYS A 157 -0.98 -12.52 6.13
CA LYS A 157 -0.64 -13.91 5.76
C LYS A 157 -0.95 -14.18 4.29
N VAL A 158 0.03 -14.72 3.60
CA VAL A 158 -0.05 -15.18 2.21
C VAL A 158 0.66 -16.53 2.11
N PRO A 159 0.32 -17.39 1.13
CA PRO A 159 1.15 -18.56 0.82
C PRO A 159 2.60 -18.14 0.52
N ASP A 160 3.58 -19.01 0.85
CA ASP A 160 5.01 -18.69 0.66
C ASP A 160 5.36 -18.30 -0.78
N GLN A 161 4.59 -18.77 -1.75
CA GLN A 161 4.79 -18.44 -3.16
C GLN A 161 4.41 -17.00 -3.54
N ASP A 162 3.57 -16.36 -2.71
CA ASP A 162 3.02 -15.02 -2.94
C ASP A 162 3.75 -13.94 -2.13
N TYR A 163 4.78 -14.31 -1.38
CA TYR A 163 5.76 -13.41 -0.77
C TYR A 163 7.07 -13.44 -1.57
N ARG A 164 7.51 -12.28 -2.08
CA ARG A 164 8.64 -12.18 -3.00
C ARG A 164 9.39 -10.86 -2.82
N TYR A 165 10.67 -10.87 -3.16
CA TYR A 165 11.42 -9.64 -3.42
C TYR A 165 10.97 -9.02 -4.75
N LEU A 166 11.04 -7.69 -4.82
CA LEU A 166 10.88 -6.97 -6.08
C LEU A 166 12.02 -7.32 -7.04
N PRO A 167 11.81 -7.21 -8.35
CA PRO A 167 12.88 -7.38 -9.33
C PRO A 167 14.02 -6.39 -9.07
N VAL A 168 15.26 -6.79 -9.37
CA VAL A 168 16.42 -5.92 -9.26
C VAL A 168 16.23 -4.70 -10.18
N PRO A 169 16.39 -3.46 -9.68
CA PRO A 169 16.27 -2.27 -10.51
C PRO A 169 17.38 -2.27 -11.56
N VAL A 170 17.04 -2.43 -12.83
CA VAL A 170 18.02 -2.36 -13.92
C VAL A 170 18.20 -0.89 -14.30
N HIS A 171 19.40 -0.33 -14.12
CA HIS A 171 19.75 1.04 -14.54
C HIS A 171 19.55 1.31 -16.04
N ALA A 172 19.49 0.26 -16.85
CA ALA A 172 19.47 0.34 -18.30
C ALA A 172 18.05 0.15 -18.86
N PHE A 173 17.20 1.17 -18.78
CA PHE A 173 16.13 1.44 -19.76
C PHE A 173 15.71 2.92 -19.66
N GLN A 174 16.58 3.80 -20.17
CA GLN A 174 16.25 5.21 -20.45
C GLN A 174 15.49 5.38 -21.79
N SER A 175 14.93 4.33 -22.39
CA SER A 175 14.21 4.47 -23.65
C SER A 175 13.19 3.36 -23.88
N ALA A 176 11.96 3.75 -24.22
CA ALA A 176 10.90 2.93 -24.82
C ALA A 176 10.00 2.11 -23.88
N THR A 177 9.36 2.79 -22.96
CA THR A 177 7.91 3.05 -23.15
C THR A 177 7.72 4.47 -22.70
N GLU A 178 7.25 5.32 -23.63
CA GLU A 178 6.66 6.60 -23.27
C GLU A 178 5.83 6.37 -22.02
N ALA A 179 6.07 7.16 -20.98
CA ALA A 179 5.09 7.34 -19.94
C ALA A 179 3.76 7.53 -20.68
N VAL A 180 2.91 6.49 -20.65
CA VAL A 180 1.49 6.71 -20.87
C VAL A 180 1.22 7.79 -19.86
N ALA A 181 0.99 9.01 -20.36
CA ALA A 181 0.94 10.20 -19.53
C ALA A 181 0.19 9.81 -18.27
N SER A 182 0.79 10.06 -17.11
CA SER A 182 0.17 9.82 -15.81
C SER A 182 -1.09 10.67 -15.77
N GLU A 183 -2.15 10.19 -16.40
CA GLU A 183 -3.46 10.76 -16.27
C GLU A 183 -3.73 10.63 -14.80
N ASP A 184 -3.91 11.77 -14.13
CA ASP A 184 -4.53 11.78 -12.83
C ASP A 184 -5.77 10.88 -12.96
N THR A 185 -5.78 9.77 -12.24
CA THR A 185 -6.79 8.71 -12.39
C THR A 185 -8.03 9.00 -11.55
N LEU A 186 -7.98 10.10 -10.79
CA LEU A 186 -8.96 10.55 -9.82
C LEU A 186 -9.82 11.79 -10.22
N PRO A 187 -9.67 12.47 -11.37
CA PRO A 187 -10.63 13.47 -11.85
C PRO A 187 -11.99 12.82 -12.12
N GLY A 188 -13.05 13.40 -11.57
CA GLY A 188 -14.42 12.89 -11.71
C GLY A 188 -14.77 11.70 -10.80
N VAL A 189 -13.82 11.21 -9.99
CA VAL A 189 -14.12 10.24 -8.92
C VAL A 189 -14.60 11.01 -7.68
N GLU A 190 -15.80 10.69 -7.21
CA GLU A 190 -16.32 11.24 -5.96
C GLU A 190 -15.69 10.53 -4.75
N PRO A 191 -15.20 11.27 -3.73
CA PRO A 191 -14.60 10.65 -2.55
C PRO A 191 -15.65 9.89 -1.73
N LEU A 192 -15.32 8.67 -1.32
CA LEU A 192 -16.12 7.88 -0.38
C LEU A 192 -15.45 7.87 1.00
N PHE A 193 -16.09 8.49 1.99
CA PHE A 193 -15.72 8.30 3.39
C PHE A 193 -16.08 6.87 3.80
N PRO A 194 -15.12 6.02 4.20
CA PRO A 194 -15.40 4.62 4.46
C PRO A 194 -16.26 4.44 5.71
N SER A 195 -17.29 3.59 5.62
CA SER A 195 -18.18 3.22 6.73
C SER A 195 -17.42 2.69 7.95
N TRP A 196 -16.31 1.97 7.74
CA TRP A 196 -15.48 1.45 8.84
C TRP A 196 -14.62 2.50 9.53
N ARG A 197 -14.64 3.75 9.06
CA ARG A 197 -14.02 4.90 9.74
C ARG A 197 -15.05 5.81 10.42
N ASP A 198 -16.34 5.49 10.32
CA ASP A 198 -17.42 6.17 11.02
C ASP A 198 -17.73 5.48 12.37
N PRO A 199 -17.53 6.14 13.53
CA PRO A 199 -17.89 5.59 14.84
C PRO A 199 -19.38 5.22 15.01
N ALA A 200 -20.26 5.78 14.18
CA ALA A 200 -21.69 5.45 14.20
C ALA A 200 -22.05 4.21 13.37
N SER A 201 -21.11 3.69 12.57
CA SER A 201 -21.32 2.54 11.70
C SER A 201 -21.16 1.21 12.44
N ALA A 202 -21.96 0.21 12.04
CA ALA A 202 -21.78 -1.17 12.51
C ALA A 202 -20.46 -1.81 12.03
N GLU A 203 -19.82 -1.24 10.99
CA GLU A 203 -18.55 -1.71 10.44
C GLU A 203 -17.33 -1.03 11.04
N TYR A 204 -17.52 -0.19 12.06
CA TYR A 204 -16.47 0.65 12.62
C TYR A 204 -15.23 -0.15 13.06
N VAL A 205 -14.07 0.24 12.54
CA VAL A 205 -12.75 -0.25 12.93
C VAL A 205 -12.00 0.91 13.59
N PRO A 206 -11.87 0.90 14.93
CA PRO A 206 -11.30 2.02 15.66
C PRO A 206 -9.83 2.23 15.30
N VAL A 207 -9.48 3.49 15.07
CA VAL A 207 -8.10 3.94 15.02
C VAL A 207 -7.68 4.26 16.44
N ASP A 208 -6.93 3.37 17.07
CA ASP A 208 -6.41 3.61 18.42
C ASP A 208 -5.00 4.22 18.35
N ALA A 209 -4.96 5.53 18.05
CA ALA A 209 -3.71 6.26 17.96
C ALA A 209 -2.94 6.27 19.30
N GLU A 210 -3.65 6.22 20.43
CA GLU A 210 -3.05 6.22 21.76
C GLU A 210 -2.44 4.85 22.11
N ALA A 211 -3.10 3.75 21.75
CA ALA A 211 -2.52 2.41 21.86
C ALA A 211 -1.37 2.21 20.87
N ALA A 212 -1.46 2.76 19.66
CA ALA A 212 -0.37 2.74 18.68
C ALA A 212 0.86 3.48 19.22
N GLU A 213 0.69 4.66 19.82
CA GLU A 213 1.79 5.40 20.44
C GLU A 213 2.41 4.65 21.63
N LYS A 214 1.60 3.90 22.38
CA LYS A 214 2.03 3.14 23.58
C LYS A 214 2.55 1.73 23.29
N ALA A 215 2.28 1.17 22.11
CA ALA A 215 2.64 -0.22 21.81
C ALA A 215 4.17 -0.37 21.73
N GLU A 216 4.71 -1.32 22.50
CA GLU A 216 6.13 -1.66 22.49
C GLU A 216 6.57 -2.10 21.08
N LYS A 217 7.82 -1.78 20.73
CA LYS A 217 8.44 -2.15 19.46
C LYS A 217 8.40 -3.68 19.33
N SER A 218 7.47 -4.21 18.54
CA SER A 218 7.47 -5.63 18.19
C SER A 218 8.84 -6.00 17.63
N GLU A 219 9.41 -7.15 18.00
CA GLU A 219 10.61 -7.65 17.35
C GLU A 219 10.31 -7.86 15.86
N VAL A 220 10.81 -6.97 15.02
CA VAL A 220 10.66 -7.04 13.58
C VAL A 220 11.86 -7.78 13.02
N SER A 221 11.66 -9.02 12.58
CA SER A 221 12.59 -9.68 11.66
C SER A 221 12.12 -9.41 10.22
N VAL A 222 12.86 -8.61 9.47
CA VAL A 222 12.76 -8.61 8.00
C VAL A 222 13.81 -9.59 7.49
N PRO A 223 13.44 -10.67 6.79
CA PRO A 223 14.42 -11.57 6.20
C PRO A 223 15.33 -10.78 5.25
N GLU A 224 16.64 -10.89 5.43
CA GLU A 224 17.58 -10.37 4.44
C GLU A 224 17.53 -11.27 3.20
N PRO A 225 17.62 -10.69 1.99
CA PRO A 225 17.68 -11.50 0.78
C PRO A 225 18.85 -12.46 0.90
N ALA A 226 18.62 -13.74 0.60
CA ALA A 226 19.71 -14.70 0.47
C ALA A 226 20.64 -14.17 -0.64
N ASP A 227 21.91 -13.97 -0.31
CA ASP A 227 22.93 -13.57 -1.29
C ASP A 227 22.82 -14.46 -2.53
N ALA A 228 22.56 -13.82 -3.67
CA ALA A 228 22.53 -14.45 -4.99
C ALA A 228 23.95 -14.63 -5.54
#